data_AF-A0A1I8GMN5-F1
#
_entry.id   AF-A0A1I8GMN5-F1
#
_cell.length_a   1.000
_cell.length_b   1.000
_cell.length_c   1.000
_cell.angle_alpha   90.00
_cell.angle_beta   90.00
_cell.angle_gamma   90.00
#
_symmetry.space_group_name_H-M   'P 1'
#
loop_
_entity.id
_entity.type
_entity.pdbx_description
1 polymer ?
#
loop_
_entity_poly.entity_id
_entity_poly.type
_entity_poly.pdbx_seq_one_letter_code
_entity_poly.pdbx_strand_id
1 'polypeptide(L)'
;MFRAIASSAKLLRLGVSVARPSLPAVSVVSRQLSDAPKLSPAEFDAKYLALFNNPQSDGWVIRKAMQDLYSEDLVPEPELVTAALKACRRVNDYALAVRFLEATRFKCGTQEKVIWPWMMQQIKPTLAELGISSIDEMGYDKPELYLEINQRRIAVEIINNANAPRSNASGCSSPSNGRLDRTRLWSLIQEEKQRQFRGLELIASENFTSRAVMQCAGSCLTNKYAEGYPGARYYGGNEVVDRIELLAQSRLLDCFGLDPQRWGVNVQPYSGSPANFAAYTGLLKPHDRFMGLDLPDGGHLTHGFASPQKRVSATSVYFESLGYKVDQRTGLLDYEQLESTARLFRPRLIVAGVTAYPRLLDYARFRRLCDELGAVLMADMAHISGLVAAGVIPSPFEFADVVTSTTHKSLRGPRAGVIFYRRGERPPASAKEAPRQYDFEERINFAVFPGLQGGPHEAAIAGIAAMALQARSPEFKAYAKQVLANAQAMSRALIAKGYSVVTGGTDCHLLLVDLRPKGVDGARAERVAELAAITFNKNTVPGDKSALVPGGIRLGTPALTTRSLVEKDFEAVVDFIDKAVDIAIHAKSKTKMLKDFKKFVLEDAETARRIGELKQEVESFASRFPMPGWEDY
;
A
#
# COMPACT_ATOMS: atom_id res chain seq x y z
N MET A 1 -24.21 -44.26 -20.85
CA MET A 1 -23.38 -45.48 -20.87
C MET A 1 -21.92 -45.06 -20.63
N PHE A 2 -21.55 -44.78 -19.37
CA PHE A 2 -20.22 -44.83 -18.73
C PHE A 2 -20.37 -44.24 -17.31
N ARG A 3 -20.91 -45.01 -16.36
CA ARG A 3 -20.92 -44.61 -14.93
C ARG A 3 -19.75 -45.34 -14.26
N ALA A 4 -18.60 -44.67 -14.14
CA ALA A 4 -17.42 -45.24 -13.50
C ALA A 4 -17.49 -45.02 -11.99
N ILE A 5 -17.61 -46.10 -11.21
CA ILE A 5 -17.42 -46.10 -9.76
C ILE A 5 -15.92 -46.19 -9.50
N ALA A 6 -15.34 -45.25 -8.73
CA ALA A 6 -13.95 -45.34 -8.31
C ALA A 6 -13.78 -46.49 -7.32
N SER A 7 -13.08 -47.56 -7.72
CA SER A 7 -12.85 -48.71 -6.85
C SER A 7 -11.72 -48.42 -5.85
N SER A 8 -12.02 -48.58 -4.55
CA SER A 8 -11.06 -48.46 -3.46
C SER A 8 -10.28 -49.78 -3.31
N ALA A 9 -8.96 -49.75 -3.45
CA ALA A 9 -8.12 -50.93 -3.32
C ALA A 9 -8.03 -51.39 -1.85
N LYS A 10 -8.56 -52.59 -1.56
CA LYS A 10 -8.35 -53.33 -0.30
C LYS A 10 -6.90 -53.79 -0.21
N LEU A 11 -6.10 -53.15 0.64
CA LEU A 11 -4.80 -53.66 1.08
C LEU A 11 -4.99 -54.55 2.30
N LEU A 12 -4.78 -55.86 2.13
CA LEU A 12 -4.64 -56.83 3.21
C LEU A 12 -3.42 -56.45 4.08
N ARG A 13 -3.66 -56.15 5.36
CA ARG A 13 -2.61 -56.08 6.39
C ARG A 13 -2.42 -57.46 7.00
N LEU A 14 -1.30 -58.10 6.68
CA LEU A 14 -0.73 -59.19 7.49
C LEU A 14 -0.15 -58.58 8.77
N GLY A 15 -0.58 -59.08 9.92
CA GLY A 15 -0.17 -58.61 11.23
C GLY A 15 1.21 -59.12 11.64
N VAL A 16 1.99 -58.24 12.28
CA VAL A 16 3.04 -58.62 13.21
C VAL A 16 2.87 -57.76 14.47
N SER A 17 2.73 -58.46 15.60
CA SER A 17 2.50 -57.93 16.94
C SER A 17 3.79 -57.45 17.58
N VAL A 18 3.80 -56.23 18.12
CA VAL A 18 4.63 -55.86 19.29
C VAL A 18 3.83 -54.87 20.15
N ALA A 19 3.63 -55.22 21.42
CA ALA A 19 2.78 -54.53 22.39
C ALA A 19 3.53 -53.47 23.22
N ARG A 20 2.86 -52.35 23.58
CA ARG A 20 2.96 -51.59 24.87
C ARG A 20 2.05 -50.32 24.88
N PRO A 21 1.73 -49.72 26.05
CA PRO A 21 0.38 -49.71 26.61
C PRO A 21 -0.44 -48.42 26.44
N SER A 22 -1.72 -48.59 26.80
CA SER A 22 -2.93 -47.77 26.68
C SER A 22 -2.90 -46.33 27.22
N LEU A 23 -3.43 -45.41 26.42
CA LEU A 23 -4.11 -44.17 26.83
C LEU A 23 -5.59 -44.25 26.37
N PRO A 24 -6.54 -43.63 27.07
CA PRO A 24 -7.96 -43.90 26.89
C PRO A 24 -8.45 -43.41 25.52
N ALA A 25 -9.13 -44.30 24.78
CA ALA A 25 -9.71 -43.99 23.50
C ALA A 25 -10.87 -43.00 23.64
N VAL A 26 -10.74 -41.85 22.98
CA VAL A 26 -11.87 -40.96 22.67
C VAL A 26 -12.84 -41.74 21.79
N SER A 27 -14.10 -41.82 22.21
CA SER A 27 -15.17 -42.49 21.48
C SER A 27 -15.32 -41.88 20.08
N VAL A 28 -14.87 -42.59 19.05
CA VAL A 28 -15.23 -42.30 17.67
C VAL A 28 -16.70 -42.66 17.52
N VAL A 29 -17.57 -41.65 17.57
CA VAL A 29 -18.96 -41.78 17.15
C VAL A 29 -18.92 -42.10 15.66
N SER A 30 -19.05 -43.39 15.34
CA SER A 30 -19.44 -43.84 14.01
C SER A 30 -20.76 -43.15 13.67
N ARG A 31 -20.73 -42.19 12.74
CA ARG A 31 -21.96 -41.75 12.08
C ARG A 31 -22.49 -42.94 11.30
N GLN A 32 -23.50 -43.60 11.85
CA GLN A 32 -24.38 -44.48 11.09
C GLN A 32 -24.95 -43.65 9.93
N LEU A 33 -24.55 -43.98 8.70
CA LEU A 33 -25.22 -43.50 7.50
C LEU A 33 -26.64 -44.04 7.53
N SER A 34 -27.62 -43.16 7.45
CA SER A 34 -29.05 -43.47 7.43
C SER A 34 -29.41 -44.40 6.27
N ASP A 35 -30.28 -45.38 6.52
CA ASP A 35 -31.01 -46.20 5.54
C ASP A 35 -32.02 -45.37 4.73
N ALA A 36 -31.57 -44.28 4.10
CA ALA A 36 -32.38 -43.54 3.15
C ALA A 36 -32.52 -44.37 1.86
N PRO A 37 -33.71 -44.47 1.26
CA PRO A 37 -33.88 -45.15 -0.02
C PRO A 37 -32.96 -44.49 -1.07
N LYS A 38 -32.05 -45.28 -1.64
CA LYS A 38 -31.17 -44.81 -2.72
C LYS A 38 -32.05 -44.52 -3.94
N LEU A 39 -32.17 -43.25 -4.31
CA LEU A 39 -32.80 -42.83 -5.56
C LEU A 39 -32.18 -43.62 -6.71
N SER A 40 -33.01 -44.08 -7.64
CA SER A 40 -32.48 -44.61 -8.90
C SER A 40 -31.67 -43.52 -9.62
N PRO A 41 -30.72 -43.88 -10.50
CA PRO A 41 -29.95 -42.89 -11.26
C PRO A 41 -30.85 -41.89 -12.01
N ALA A 42 -31.95 -42.37 -12.58
CA ALA A 42 -32.92 -41.53 -13.29
C ALA A 42 -33.66 -40.55 -12.36
N GLU A 43 -34.05 -41.00 -11.16
CA GLU A 43 -34.70 -40.13 -10.16
C GLU A 43 -33.71 -39.11 -9.57
N PHE A 44 -32.44 -39.50 -9.44
CA PHE A 44 -31.37 -38.60 -9.02
C PHE A 44 -31.15 -37.48 -10.04
N ASP A 45 -31.01 -37.81 -11.32
CA ASP A 45 -30.80 -36.81 -12.36
C ASP A 45 -32.05 -35.93 -12.53
N ALA A 46 -33.25 -36.51 -12.51
CA ALA A 46 -34.50 -35.78 -12.58
C ALA A 46 -34.66 -34.74 -11.45
N LYS A 47 -34.21 -35.08 -10.23
CA LYS A 47 -34.23 -34.15 -9.08
C LYS A 47 -33.38 -32.90 -9.36
N TYR A 48 -32.15 -33.07 -9.82
CA TYR A 48 -31.26 -31.93 -10.07
C TYR A 48 -31.64 -31.17 -11.33
N LEU A 49 -32.13 -31.84 -12.38
CA LEU A 49 -32.69 -31.19 -13.56
C LEU A 49 -33.90 -30.33 -13.20
N ALA A 50 -34.82 -30.82 -12.37
CA ALA A 50 -35.97 -30.04 -11.92
C ALA A 50 -35.53 -28.80 -11.13
N LEU A 51 -34.52 -28.94 -10.26
CA LEU A 51 -33.96 -27.83 -9.49
C LEU A 51 -33.29 -26.77 -10.37
N PHE A 52 -32.40 -27.21 -11.28
CA PHE A 52 -31.69 -26.31 -12.18
C PHE A 52 -32.55 -25.73 -13.30
N ASN A 53 -33.71 -26.32 -13.61
CA ASN A 53 -34.66 -25.74 -14.57
C ASN A 53 -35.76 -24.91 -13.91
N ASN A 54 -35.89 -24.94 -12.57
CA ASN A 54 -36.83 -24.09 -11.86
C ASN A 54 -36.46 -22.60 -12.03
N PRO A 55 -37.34 -21.75 -12.58
CA PRO A 55 -37.08 -20.33 -12.77
C PRO A 55 -36.99 -19.54 -11.45
N GLN A 56 -37.52 -20.08 -10.35
CA GLN A 56 -37.51 -19.45 -9.03
C GLN A 56 -36.27 -19.80 -8.19
N SER A 57 -35.36 -20.64 -8.69
CA SER A 57 -34.13 -21.00 -7.99
C SER A 57 -33.18 -19.79 -7.94
N ASP A 58 -32.86 -19.34 -6.72
CA ASP A 58 -31.89 -18.27 -6.48
C ASP A 58 -30.44 -18.80 -6.43
N GLY A 59 -29.47 -17.89 -6.34
CA GLY A 59 -28.04 -18.24 -6.29
C GLY A 59 -27.65 -19.11 -5.08
N TRP A 60 -28.37 -19.01 -3.95
CA TRP A 60 -28.10 -19.84 -2.79
C TRP A 60 -28.54 -21.29 -3.03
N VAL A 61 -29.73 -21.49 -3.59
CA VAL A 61 -30.26 -22.81 -3.96
C VAL A 61 -29.34 -23.51 -4.96
N ILE A 62 -28.88 -22.78 -5.99
CA ILE A 62 -27.98 -23.34 -7.01
C ILE A 62 -26.62 -23.72 -6.39
N ARG A 63 -26.07 -22.90 -5.49
CA ARG A 63 -24.79 -23.19 -4.82
C ARG A 63 -24.89 -24.38 -3.87
N LYS A 64 -26.01 -24.50 -3.14
CA LYS A 64 -26.28 -25.67 -2.30
C LYS A 64 -26.42 -26.94 -3.14
N ALA A 65 -27.18 -26.88 -4.24
CA ALA A 65 -27.33 -28.00 -5.17
C ALA A 65 -25.99 -28.41 -5.80
N MET A 66 -25.09 -27.46 -6.07
CA MET A 66 -23.72 -27.76 -6.48
C MET A 66 -22.99 -28.57 -5.40
N GLN A 67 -22.96 -28.09 -4.15
CA GLN A 67 -22.29 -28.79 -3.06
C GLN A 67 -22.83 -30.21 -2.88
N ASP A 68 -24.15 -30.37 -2.91
CA ASP A 68 -24.81 -31.67 -2.74
C ASP A 68 -24.50 -32.59 -3.95
N LEU A 69 -24.65 -32.12 -5.19
CA LEU A 69 -24.37 -32.90 -6.41
C LEU A 69 -22.91 -33.38 -6.46
N TYR A 70 -21.96 -32.51 -6.15
CA TYR A 70 -20.53 -32.84 -6.17
C TYR A 70 -20.02 -33.44 -4.85
N SER A 71 -20.88 -33.63 -3.84
CA SER A 71 -20.54 -34.48 -2.69
C SER A 71 -20.64 -35.96 -3.03
N GLU A 72 -21.45 -36.31 -4.04
CA GLU A 72 -21.59 -37.67 -4.53
C GLU A 72 -20.35 -38.14 -5.28
N ASP A 73 -20.02 -39.43 -5.17
CA ASP A 73 -18.89 -40.04 -5.88
C ASP A 73 -19.27 -40.42 -7.31
N LEU A 74 -19.61 -39.42 -8.13
CA LEU A 74 -19.97 -39.56 -9.53
C LEU A 74 -19.53 -38.34 -10.37
N VAL A 75 -19.41 -38.56 -11.68
CA VAL A 75 -19.34 -37.48 -12.68
C VAL A 75 -20.78 -37.18 -13.13
N PRO A 76 -21.29 -35.94 -13.00
CA PRO A 76 -22.63 -35.61 -13.48
C PRO A 76 -22.76 -35.79 -14.99
N GLU A 77 -23.94 -36.19 -15.46
CA GLU A 77 -24.21 -36.29 -16.90
C GLU A 77 -24.22 -34.90 -17.59
N PRO A 78 -23.88 -34.80 -18.88
CA PRO A 78 -23.79 -33.53 -19.60
C PRO A 78 -25.07 -32.69 -19.54
N GLU A 79 -26.26 -33.31 -19.48
CA GLU A 79 -27.52 -32.59 -19.36
C GLU A 79 -27.63 -31.84 -18.01
N LEU A 80 -27.11 -32.42 -16.93
CA LEU A 80 -27.08 -31.78 -15.61
C LEU A 80 -26.14 -30.58 -15.59
N VAL A 81 -24.95 -30.74 -16.18
CA VAL A 81 -23.97 -29.65 -16.31
C VAL A 81 -24.57 -28.52 -17.15
N THR A 82 -25.23 -28.85 -18.26
CA THR A 82 -25.93 -27.88 -19.12
C THR A 82 -27.03 -27.13 -18.36
N ALA A 83 -27.88 -27.83 -17.61
CA ALA A 83 -28.94 -27.22 -16.82
C ALA A 83 -28.36 -26.29 -15.73
N ALA A 84 -27.28 -26.70 -15.07
CA ALA A 84 -26.59 -25.90 -14.07
C ALA A 84 -25.99 -24.62 -14.65
N LEU A 85 -25.34 -24.69 -15.82
CA LEU A 85 -24.79 -23.51 -16.50
C LEU A 85 -25.88 -22.51 -16.90
N LYS A 86 -27.02 -23.01 -17.42
CA LYS A 86 -28.19 -22.18 -17.70
C LYS A 86 -28.77 -21.56 -16.43
N ALA A 87 -28.81 -22.28 -15.32
CA ALA A 87 -29.23 -21.75 -14.03
C ALA A 87 -28.31 -20.62 -13.54
N CYS A 88 -26.98 -20.81 -13.63
CA CYS A 88 -26.00 -19.78 -13.27
C CYS A 88 -26.16 -18.53 -14.14
N ARG A 89 -26.44 -18.68 -15.44
CA ARG A 89 -26.73 -17.55 -16.32
C ARG A 89 -27.99 -16.80 -15.90
N ARG A 90 -29.07 -17.50 -15.51
CA ARG A 90 -30.33 -16.84 -15.07
C ARG A 90 -30.12 -15.95 -13.84
N VAL A 91 -29.26 -16.35 -12.92
CA VAL A 91 -28.92 -15.53 -11.72
C VAL A 91 -27.72 -14.61 -11.92
N ASN A 92 -27.18 -14.53 -13.15
CA ASN A 92 -26.01 -13.75 -13.52
C ASN A 92 -24.76 -14.04 -12.66
N ASP A 93 -24.55 -15.29 -12.25
CA ASP A 93 -23.39 -15.73 -11.45
C ASP A 93 -22.39 -16.49 -12.33
N TYR A 94 -21.51 -15.74 -13.01
CA TYR A 94 -20.47 -16.32 -13.86
C TYR A 94 -19.44 -17.12 -13.05
N ALA A 95 -19.12 -16.68 -11.83
CA ALA A 95 -18.16 -17.36 -10.98
C ALA A 95 -18.67 -18.76 -10.59
N LEU A 96 -19.96 -18.90 -10.30
CA LEU A 96 -20.57 -20.19 -10.03
C LEU A 96 -20.58 -21.10 -11.26
N ALA A 97 -20.80 -20.56 -12.47
CA ALA A 97 -20.70 -21.33 -13.70
C ALA A 97 -19.29 -21.93 -13.91
N VAL A 98 -18.24 -21.14 -13.64
CA VAL A 98 -16.84 -21.63 -13.65
C VAL A 98 -16.64 -22.75 -12.62
N ARG A 99 -17.18 -22.57 -11.41
CA ARG A 99 -17.10 -23.58 -10.35
C ARG A 99 -17.75 -24.91 -10.73
N PHE A 100 -18.89 -24.91 -11.44
CA PHE A 100 -19.50 -26.13 -11.96
C PHE A 100 -18.58 -26.87 -12.94
N LEU A 101 -17.91 -26.13 -13.85
CA LEU A 101 -16.96 -26.72 -14.79
C LEU A 101 -15.75 -27.33 -14.06
N GLU A 102 -15.15 -26.58 -13.12
CA GLU A 102 -14.01 -27.05 -12.32
C GLU A 102 -14.35 -28.32 -11.52
N ALA A 103 -15.51 -28.32 -10.85
CA ALA A 103 -15.96 -29.46 -10.06
C ALA A 103 -16.25 -30.69 -10.94
N THR A 104 -16.81 -30.49 -12.13
CA THR A 104 -17.01 -31.58 -13.11
C THR A 104 -15.68 -32.19 -13.53
N ARG A 105 -14.70 -31.35 -13.90
CA ARG A 105 -13.35 -31.79 -14.28
C ARG A 105 -12.67 -32.55 -13.16
N PHE A 106 -12.75 -32.04 -11.93
CA PHE A 106 -12.19 -32.69 -10.74
C PHE A 106 -12.82 -34.07 -10.50
N LYS A 107 -14.14 -34.21 -10.67
CA LYS A 107 -14.82 -35.49 -10.52
C LYS A 107 -14.42 -36.54 -11.55
N CYS A 108 -13.88 -36.16 -12.71
CA CYS A 108 -13.36 -37.13 -13.67
C CYS A 108 -12.17 -37.94 -13.11
N GLY A 109 -11.49 -37.44 -12.06
CA GLY A 109 -10.46 -38.17 -11.32
C GLY A 109 -9.35 -38.75 -12.22
N THR A 110 -9.00 -40.02 -12.00
CA THR A 110 -7.96 -40.70 -12.79
C THR A 110 -8.31 -40.88 -14.27
N GLN A 111 -9.59 -40.71 -14.64
CA GLN A 111 -10.08 -40.82 -16.01
C GLN A 111 -10.29 -39.44 -16.68
N GLU A 112 -9.79 -38.35 -16.09
CA GLU A 112 -9.89 -36.99 -16.64
C GLU A 112 -9.54 -36.93 -18.13
N LYS A 113 -8.42 -37.54 -18.53
CA LYS A 113 -7.95 -37.52 -19.93
C LYS A 113 -8.91 -38.15 -20.95
N VAL A 114 -9.89 -38.93 -20.49
CA VAL A 114 -10.87 -39.62 -21.33
C VAL A 114 -12.25 -38.97 -21.18
N ILE A 115 -12.71 -38.74 -19.95
CA ILE A 115 -14.06 -38.27 -19.67
C ILE A 115 -14.19 -36.76 -19.93
N TRP A 116 -13.18 -35.97 -19.57
CA TRP A 116 -13.24 -34.50 -19.68
C TRP A 116 -13.34 -34.00 -21.13
N PRO A 117 -12.53 -34.49 -22.10
CA PRO A 117 -12.70 -34.09 -23.50
C PRO A 117 -14.08 -34.43 -24.07
N TRP A 118 -14.63 -35.59 -23.70
CA TRP A 118 -15.98 -36.00 -24.11
C TRP A 118 -17.05 -35.08 -23.50
N MET A 119 -16.98 -34.80 -22.18
CA MET A 119 -17.89 -33.88 -21.49
C MET A 119 -17.88 -32.50 -22.16
N MET A 120 -16.68 -31.97 -22.42
CA MET A 120 -16.50 -30.68 -23.10
C MET A 120 -17.10 -30.66 -24.50
N GLN A 121 -17.01 -31.77 -25.25
CA GLN A 121 -17.68 -31.89 -26.55
C GLN A 121 -19.21 -31.82 -26.42
N GLN A 122 -19.80 -32.45 -25.40
CA GLN A 122 -21.24 -32.45 -25.18
C GLN A 122 -21.78 -31.06 -24.78
N ILE A 123 -21.06 -30.33 -23.91
CA ILE A 123 -21.53 -29.03 -23.39
C ILE A 123 -21.08 -27.83 -24.23
N LYS A 124 -20.24 -28.02 -25.25
CA LYS A 124 -19.72 -26.95 -26.12
C LYS A 124 -20.82 -26.04 -26.72
N PRO A 125 -21.97 -26.56 -27.21
CA PRO A 125 -23.03 -25.70 -27.74
C PRO A 125 -23.58 -24.75 -26.67
N THR A 126 -23.76 -25.24 -25.45
CA THR A 126 -24.24 -24.45 -24.31
C THR A 126 -23.23 -23.38 -23.90
N LEU A 127 -21.93 -23.70 -23.87
CA LEU A 127 -20.88 -22.71 -23.56
C LEU A 127 -20.87 -21.56 -24.57
N ALA A 128 -20.99 -21.88 -25.86
CA ALA A 128 -21.07 -20.88 -26.93
C ALA A 128 -22.36 -20.04 -26.84
N GLU A 129 -23.51 -20.66 -26.57
CA GLU A 129 -24.80 -19.98 -26.36
C GLU A 129 -24.72 -18.97 -25.19
N LEU A 130 -24.07 -19.34 -24.09
CA LEU A 130 -24.03 -18.56 -22.87
C LEU A 130 -22.84 -17.57 -22.79
N GLY A 131 -21.91 -17.61 -23.75
CA GLY A 131 -20.68 -16.81 -23.74
C GLY A 131 -19.73 -17.17 -22.59
N ILE A 132 -19.71 -18.44 -22.19
CA ILE A 132 -18.85 -18.95 -21.12
C ILE A 132 -17.63 -19.60 -21.77
N SER A 133 -16.42 -19.11 -21.47
CA SER A 133 -15.19 -19.73 -21.96
C SER A 133 -14.99 -21.10 -21.30
N SER A 134 -14.36 -22.02 -22.01
CA SER A 134 -13.92 -23.28 -21.41
C SER A 134 -12.79 -23.05 -20.39
N ILE A 135 -12.58 -24.01 -19.47
CA ILE A 135 -11.48 -23.94 -18.50
C ILE A 135 -10.12 -23.77 -19.19
N ASP A 136 -9.94 -24.44 -20.34
CA ASP A 136 -8.69 -24.39 -21.10
C ASP A 136 -8.52 -23.05 -21.83
N GLU A 137 -9.60 -22.42 -22.31
CA GLU A 137 -9.57 -21.04 -22.85
C GLU A 137 -9.35 -19.98 -21.75
N MET A 138 -9.80 -20.27 -20.53
CA MET A 138 -9.58 -19.40 -19.36
C MET A 138 -8.14 -19.47 -18.84
N GLY A 139 -7.33 -20.45 -19.27
CA GLY A 139 -5.91 -20.58 -18.90
C GLY A 139 -5.65 -21.07 -17.47
N TYR A 140 -6.61 -21.75 -16.83
CA TYR A 140 -6.48 -22.26 -15.45
C TYR A 140 -5.53 -23.46 -15.30
N ASP A 141 -5.10 -24.08 -16.41
CA ASP A 141 -4.03 -25.08 -16.48
C ASP A 141 -2.62 -24.46 -16.33
N LYS A 142 -2.53 -23.12 -16.33
CA LYS A 142 -1.32 -22.35 -16.12
C LYS A 142 -1.43 -21.55 -14.82
N PRO A 143 -0.99 -22.09 -13.66
CA PRO A 143 -0.90 -21.27 -12.45
C PRO A 143 0.01 -20.08 -12.75
N GLU A 144 -0.39 -18.87 -12.34
CA GLU A 144 0.32 -17.59 -12.57
C GLU A 144 1.80 -17.58 -12.11
N LEU A 145 2.26 -18.64 -11.43
CA LEU A 145 3.62 -18.87 -10.97
C LEU A 145 4.43 -19.91 -11.79
N TYR A 146 3.88 -20.52 -12.85
CA TYR A 146 4.60 -21.48 -13.70
C TYR A 146 4.87 -20.88 -15.09
N LEU A 147 6.12 -20.47 -15.35
CA LEU A 147 6.58 -19.94 -16.63
C LEU A 147 7.07 -21.06 -17.55
N GLU A 148 6.75 -20.98 -18.85
CA GLU A 148 7.38 -21.77 -19.91
C GLU A 148 8.89 -21.51 -19.91
N ILE A 149 9.66 -22.48 -19.39
CA ILE A 149 11.11 -22.49 -19.54
C ILE A 149 11.42 -22.90 -20.98
N ASN A 150 12.02 -21.99 -21.73
CA ASN A 150 12.63 -22.28 -23.02
C ASN A 150 13.81 -23.24 -22.78
N GLN A 151 13.55 -24.56 -22.85
CA GLN A 151 14.46 -25.65 -22.43
C GLN A 151 15.78 -25.78 -23.21
N ARG A 152 16.12 -24.85 -24.10
CA ARG A 152 17.29 -24.99 -24.98
C ARG A 152 18.61 -24.39 -24.48
N ARG A 153 18.65 -23.74 -23.31
CA ARG A 153 19.89 -23.06 -22.82
C ARG A 153 20.44 -23.48 -21.46
N ILE A 154 19.76 -24.32 -20.67
CA ILE A 154 20.19 -24.64 -19.27
C ILE A 154 20.64 -26.12 -19.11
N ALA A 155 20.63 -26.92 -20.17
CA ALA A 155 21.03 -28.34 -20.07
C ALA A 155 22.56 -28.56 -19.87
N VAL A 156 23.40 -27.53 -20.02
CA VAL A 156 24.87 -27.71 -20.05
C VAL A 156 25.55 -27.46 -18.70
N GLU A 157 24.96 -26.71 -17.76
CA GLU A 157 25.64 -26.33 -16.51
C GLU A 157 25.25 -27.17 -15.27
N ILE A 158 24.18 -27.97 -15.32
CA ILE A 158 23.69 -28.70 -14.13
C ILE A 158 24.41 -30.04 -13.91
N ILE A 159 25.14 -30.57 -14.89
CA ILE A 159 25.75 -31.91 -14.79
C ILE A 159 27.01 -31.94 -13.88
N ASN A 160 27.64 -30.79 -13.57
CA ASN A 160 28.96 -30.79 -12.95
C ASN A 160 29.01 -30.60 -11.42
N ASN A 161 27.90 -30.56 -10.67
CA ASN A 161 27.95 -30.25 -9.23
C ASN A 161 26.94 -31.03 -8.35
N ALA A 162 26.91 -32.35 -8.49
CA ALA A 162 26.13 -33.22 -7.60
C ALA A 162 26.98 -34.35 -7.04
N ASN A 163 27.69 -34.08 -5.93
CA ASN A 163 28.18 -35.13 -5.02
C ASN A 163 28.17 -34.60 -3.57
N ALA A 164 27.00 -34.71 -2.93
CA ALA A 164 26.89 -34.72 -1.46
C ALA A 164 25.63 -35.53 -1.07
N PRO A 165 25.72 -36.50 -0.13
CA PRO A 165 24.60 -37.37 0.20
C PRO A 165 23.58 -36.64 1.08
N ARG A 166 22.30 -36.65 0.67
CA ARG A 166 21.18 -36.18 1.49
C ARG A 166 20.49 -37.35 2.17
N SER A 167 20.32 -37.24 3.49
CA SER A 167 19.54 -38.15 4.32
C SER A 167 18.04 -38.03 4.01
N ASN A 168 17.38 -39.18 3.78
CA ASN A 168 15.95 -39.28 3.54
C ASN A 168 15.15 -39.02 4.81
N ALA A 169 14.46 -37.88 4.89
CA ALA A 169 13.30 -37.68 5.74
C ALA A 169 12.10 -37.37 4.84
N SER A 170 11.17 -38.32 4.78
CA SER A 170 9.90 -38.20 4.06
C SER A 170 8.96 -37.26 4.84
N GLY A 171 8.99 -35.98 4.50
CA GLY A 171 8.05 -34.96 4.97
C GLY A 171 7.31 -34.34 3.79
N CYS A 172 6.04 -33.99 4.02
CA CYS A 172 5.12 -33.31 3.10
C CYS A 172 5.86 -32.37 2.13
N SER A 173 5.74 -32.64 0.83
CA SER A 173 6.30 -31.80 -0.23
C SER A 173 5.58 -30.45 -0.24
N SER A 174 6.04 -29.52 0.59
CA SER A 174 5.79 -28.09 0.36
C SER A 174 6.22 -27.77 -1.07
N PRO A 175 5.44 -27.01 -1.86
CA PRO A 175 5.95 -26.44 -3.09
C PRO A 175 7.27 -25.75 -2.75
N SER A 176 8.30 -26.12 -3.51
CA SER A 176 9.70 -25.82 -3.24
C SER A 176 9.95 -24.38 -2.80
N ASN A 177 10.86 -24.18 -1.84
CA ASN A 177 11.55 -22.91 -1.57
C ASN A 177 12.28 -22.42 -2.84
N GLY A 178 11.52 -21.99 -3.85
CA GLY A 178 12.05 -21.53 -5.12
C GLY A 178 12.98 -20.36 -4.89
N ARG A 179 14.18 -20.40 -5.48
CA ARG A 179 15.07 -19.25 -5.45
C ARG A 179 14.47 -18.15 -6.32
N LEU A 180 14.28 -16.97 -5.73
CA LEU A 180 13.72 -15.81 -6.42
C LEU A 180 14.58 -15.43 -7.64
N ASP A 181 15.91 -15.61 -7.55
CA ASP A 181 16.95 -15.27 -8.53
C ASP A 181 16.72 -15.79 -9.97
N ARG A 182 15.84 -16.78 -10.15
CA ARG A 182 15.53 -17.39 -11.47
C ARG A 182 14.14 -17.06 -11.98
N THR A 183 13.45 -16.11 -11.34
CA THR A 183 12.07 -15.75 -11.68
C THR A 183 12.00 -14.47 -12.50
N ARG A 184 10.94 -14.31 -13.31
CA ARG A 184 10.63 -13.03 -13.96
C ARG A 184 10.49 -11.88 -12.95
N LEU A 185 9.99 -12.19 -11.76
CA LEU A 185 9.86 -11.22 -10.67
C LEU A 185 11.23 -10.65 -10.26
N TRP A 186 12.27 -11.48 -10.20
CA TRP A 186 13.63 -11.01 -9.92
C TRP A 186 14.14 -10.04 -10.98
N SER A 187 13.93 -10.35 -12.27
CA SER A 187 14.31 -9.43 -13.34
C SER A 187 13.60 -8.07 -13.21
N LEU A 188 12.31 -8.05 -12.84
CA LEU A 188 11.58 -6.79 -12.61
C LEU A 188 12.11 -6.01 -11.39
N ILE A 189 12.55 -6.70 -10.34
CA ILE A 189 13.19 -6.06 -9.17
C ILE A 189 14.53 -5.43 -9.60
N GLN A 190 15.34 -6.15 -10.39
CA GLN A 190 16.59 -5.63 -10.94
C GLN A 190 16.35 -4.43 -11.87
N GLU A 191 15.32 -4.47 -12.72
CA GLU A 191 14.93 -3.34 -13.57
C GLU A 191 14.57 -2.10 -12.74
N GLU A 192 13.78 -2.25 -11.66
CA GLU A 192 13.45 -1.14 -10.76
C GLU A 192 14.68 -0.64 -9.99
N LYS A 193 15.58 -1.52 -9.55
CA LYS A 193 16.86 -1.11 -8.95
C LYS A 193 17.67 -0.25 -9.91
N GLN A 194 17.76 -0.64 -11.18
CA GLN A 194 18.46 0.14 -12.20
C GLN A 194 17.76 1.47 -12.49
N ARG A 195 16.42 1.51 -12.52
CA ARG A 195 15.66 2.76 -12.66
C ARG A 195 15.99 3.74 -11.53
N GLN A 196 15.98 3.27 -10.28
CA GLN A 196 16.34 4.09 -9.11
C GLN A 196 17.79 4.56 -9.17
N PHE A 197 18.71 3.67 -9.57
CA PHE A 197 20.14 3.97 -9.62
C PHE A 197 20.47 5.05 -10.66
N ARG A 198 19.83 5.00 -11.83
CA ARG A 198 20.13 5.89 -12.95
C ARG A 198 19.24 7.14 -13.00
N GLY A 199 18.16 7.18 -12.21
CA GLY A 199 17.23 8.31 -12.17
C GLY A 199 17.56 9.40 -11.15
N LEU A 200 17.05 10.60 -11.41
CA LEU A 200 17.00 11.71 -10.46
C LEU A 200 15.64 11.78 -9.75
N GLU A 201 15.57 11.20 -8.55
CA GLU A 201 14.34 11.09 -7.76
C GLU A 201 14.06 12.37 -6.95
N LEU A 202 13.13 13.18 -7.44
CA LEU A 202 12.73 14.48 -6.88
C LEU A 202 11.30 14.46 -6.30
N ILE A 203 10.67 13.29 -6.20
CA ILE A 203 9.39 13.15 -5.49
C ILE A 203 9.61 13.41 -3.99
N ALA A 204 9.02 14.49 -3.48
CA ALA A 204 9.23 14.95 -2.09
C ALA A 204 8.79 13.97 -0.98
N SER A 205 8.05 12.92 -1.33
CA SER A 205 7.63 11.85 -0.43
C SER A 205 8.45 10.56 -0.55
N GLU A 206 9.41 10.50 -1.48
CA GLU A 206 10.26 9.33 -1.67
C GLU A 206 11.61 9.49 -0.97
N ASN A 207 12.22 8.34 -0.67
CA ASN A 207 13.55 8.22 -0.09
C ASN A 207 14.06 6.78 -0.27
N PHE A 208 15.35 6.57 -0.06
CA PHE A 208 15.97 5.25 -0.14
C PHE A 208 16.22 4.66 1.25
N THR A 209 15.57 3.54 1.54
CA THR A 209 15.65 2.86 2.82
C THR A 209 17.03 2.22 3.04
N SER A 210 17.50 2.19 4.29
CA SER A 210 18.78 1.54 4.62
C SER A 210 18.71 0.02 4.52
N ARG A 211 19.86 -0.63 4.27
CA ARG A 211 19.96 -2.10 4.23
C ARG A 211 19.46 -2.76 5.51
N ALA A 212 19.75 -2.18 6.68
CA ALA A 212 19.31 -2.68 7.97
C ALA A 212 17.78 -2.75 8.08
N VAL A 213 17.07 -1.73 7.61
CA VAL A 213 15.60 -1.72 7.61
C VAL A 213 15.04 -2.76 6.63
N MET A 214 15.66 -2.93 5.45
CA MET A 214 15.27 -3.98 4.50
C MET A 214 15.50 -5.39 5.04
N GLN A 215 16.58 -5.62 5.80
CA GLN A 215 16.84 -6.90 6.49
C GLN A 215 15.72 -7.24 7.48
N CYS A 216 15.21 -6.25 8.22
CA CYS A 216 14.05 -6.46 9.10
C CYS A 216 12.80 -6.84 8.31
N ALA A 217 12.52 -6.15 7.21
CA ALA A 217 11.32 -6.37 6.38
C ALA A 217 11.28 -7.79 5.76
N GLY A 218 12.44 -8.36 5.41
CA GLY A 218 12.56 -9.72 4.86
C GLY A 218 12.83 -10.81 5.91
N SER A 219 12.66 -10.53 7.20
CA SER A 219 13.00 -11.47 8.28
C SER A 219 11.87 -12.46 8.62
N CYS A 220 12.16 -13.43 9.50
CA CYS A 220 11.19 -14.41 9.98
C CYS A 220 10.01 -13.80 10.77
N LEU A 221 10.08 -12.52 11.14
CA LEU A 221 9.02 -11.81 11.86
C LEU A 221 7.72 -11.75 11.06
N THR A 222 7.78 -11.85 9.73
CA THR A 222 6.59 -11.93 8.88
C THR A 222 5.71 -13.15 9.17
N ASN A 223 6.25 -14.17 9.84
CA ASN A 223 5.53 -15.41 10.15
C ASN A 223 4.75 -15.32 11.47
N LYS A 224 5.01 -14.31 12.30
CA LYS A 224 4.43 -14.24 13.64
C LYS A 224 3.15 -13.41 13.65
N TYR A 225 2.08 -14.04 14.12
CA TYR A 225 0.79 -13.40 14.34
C TYR A 225 0.67 -13.01 15.83
N ALA A 226 0.52 -11.72 16.12
CA ALA A 226 0.67 -11.15 17.47
C ALA A 226 -0.44 -10.14 17.85
N GLU A 227 -1.70 -10.49 17.58
CA GLU A 227 -2.85 -9.64 17.95
C GLU A 227 -2.87 -9.28 19.44
N GLY A 228 -3.26 -8.03 19.72
CA GLY A 228 -3.15 -7.38 21.02
C GLY A 228 -1.91 -6.49 21.13
N TYR A 229 -1.50 -6.23 22.37
CA TYR A 229 -0.35 -5.39 22.72
C TYR A 229 0.63 -6.16 23.62
N PRO A 230 1.89 -5.71 23.77
CA PRO A 230 2.86 -6.38 24.64
C PRO A 230 2.31 -6.64 26.04
N GLY A 231 2.43 -7.88 26.52
CA GLY A 231 1.86 -8.31 27.82
C GLY A 231 0.35 -8.59 27.84
N ALA A 232 -0.37 -8.29 26.76
CA ALA A 232 -1.81 -8.50 26.60
C ALA A 232 -2.15 -9.02 25.19
N ARG A 233 -1.55 -10.16 24.82
CA ARG A 233 -1.72 -10.81 23.52
C ARG A 233 -2.84 -11.85 23.54
N TYR A 234 -3.48 -12.04 22.38
CA TYR A 234 -4.52 -13.05 22.19
C TYR A 234 -3.95 -14.46 21.95
N TYR A 235 -2.69 -14.54 21.49
CA TYR A 235 -1.99 -15.78 21.20
C TYR A 235 -0.72 -15.92 22.05
N GLY A 236 -0.26 -17.16 22.24
CA GLY A 236 1.01 -17.47 22.89
C GLY A 236 2.24 -17.34 21.96
N GLY A 237 3.44 -17.45 22.54
CA GLY A 237 4.72 -17.44 21.82
C GLY A 237 5.09 -16.06 21.25
N ASN A 238 4.80 -15.00 22.01
CA ASN A 238 5.02 -13.59 21.62
C ASN A 238 6.18 -12.93 22.39
N GLU A 239 6.94 -13.66 23.20
CA GLU A 239 7.97 -13.13 24.10
C GLU A 239 9.12 -12.37 23.39
N VAL A 240 9.38 -12.68 22.12
CA VAL A 240 10.35 -11.96 21.30
C VAL A 240 9.73 -10.73 20.65
N VAL A 241 8.55 -10.87 20.03
CA VAL A 241 7.87 -9.76 19.34
C VAL A 241 7.41 -8.67 20.30
N ASP A 242 7.03 -9.02 21.53
CA ASP A 242 6.75 -8.06 22.60
C ASP A 242 7.96 -7.17 22.89
N ARG A 243 9.16 -7.76 22.98
CA ARG A 243 10.41 -7.01 23.18
C ARG A 243 10.75 -6.14 21.98
N ILE A 244 10.47 -6.60 20.76
CA ILE A 244 10.68 -5.83 19.52
C ILE A 244 9.74 -4.63 19.46
N GLU A 245 8.45 -4.82 19.76
CA GLU A 245 7.47 -3.75 19.75
C GLU A 245 7.77 -2.70 20.83
N LEU A 246 8.08 -3.13 22.06
CA LEU A 246 8.50 -2.23 23.14
C LEU A 246 9.79 -1.47 22.80
N LEU A 247 10.74 -2.12 22.11
CA LEU A 247 11.96 -1.47 21.65
C LEU A 247 11.67 -0.43 20.56
N ALA A 248 10.75 -0.72 19.64
CA ALA A 248 10.32 0.25 18.61
C ALA A 248 9.65 1.47 19.25
N GLN A 249 8.75 1.26 20.21
CA GLN A 249 8.09 2.34 20.96
C GLN A 249 9.11 3.20 21.71
N SER A 250 9.99 2.57 22.49
CA SER A 250 11.03 3.26 23.28
C SER A 250 11.97 4.09 22.39
N ARG A 251 12.46 3.52 21.28
CA ARG A 251 13.35 4.23 20.34
C ARG A 251 12.66 5.38 19.63
N LEU A 252 11.37 5.26 19.31
CA LEU A 252 10.64 6.38 18.70
C LEU A 252 10.45 7.53 19.69
N LEU A 253 10.10 7.24 20.94
CA LEU A 253 10.00 8.28 21.97
C LEU A 253 11.35 8.99 22.16
N ASP A 254 12.45 8.23 22.28
CA ASP A 254 13.81 8.76 22.40
C ASP A 254 14.25 9.56 21.15
N CYS A 255 13.93 9.08 19.95
CA CYS A 255 14.23 9.74 18.67
C CYS A 255 13.64 11.15 18.59
N PHE A 256 12.45 11.37 19.16
CA PHE A 256 11.78 12.67 19.21
C PHE A 256 11.97 13.41 20.54
N GLY A 257 12.82 12.91 21.44
CA GLY A 257 13.10 13.52 22.74
C GLY A 257 11.88 13.60 23.67
N LEU A 258 11.01 12.60 23.61
CA LEU A 258 9.73 12.59 24.32
C LEU A 258 9.84 11.84 25.65
N ASP A 259 9.34 12.46 26.71
CA ASP A 259 9.18 11.83 28.03
C ASP A 259 8.06 10.76 27.97
N PRO A 260 8.36 9.47 28.24
CA PRO A 260 7.37 8.38 28.22
C PRO A 260 6.22 8.54 29.23
N GLN A 261 6.37 9.37 30.26
CA GLN A 261 5.29 9.70 31.19
C GLN A 261 4.28 10.68 30.58
N ARG A 262 4.71 11.51 29.63
CA ARG A 262 3.90 12.54 28.98
C ARG A 262 3.47 12.15 27.57
N TRP A 263 4.10 11.13 26.98
CA TRP A 263 3.82 10.65 25.64
C TRP A 263 3.84 9.13 25.56
N GLY A 264 2.87 8.58 24.86
CA GLY A 264 2.91 7.21 24.35
C GLY A 264 2.99 7.20 22.83
N VAL A 265 3.24 6.02 22.27
CA VAL A 265 3.26 5.79 20.82
C VAL A 265 2.68 4.43 20.48
N ASN A 266 1.79 4.40 19.50
CA ASN A 266 1.34 3.17 18.84
C ASN A 266 2.10 2.99 17.53
N VAL A 267 2.74 1.84 17.36
CA VAL A 267 3.63 1.51 16.22
C VAL A 267 3.03 0.48 15.26
N GLN A 268 1.79 0.08 15.48
CA GLN A 268 1.10 -0.93 14.68
C GLN A 268 0.37 -0.43 13.42
N PRO A 269 0.06 0.88 13.20
CA PRO A 269 -0.64 1.29 11.99
C PRO A 269 0.11 0.88 10.71
N TYR A 270 -0.60 0.24 9.77
CA TYR A 270 0.03 -0.31 8.57
C TYR A 270 0.63 0.75 7.64
N SER A 271 0.15 2.00 7.70
CA SER A 271 0.69 3.14 6.96
C SER A 271 0.17 4.46 7.56
N GLY A 272 0.52 5.60 6.95
CA GLY A 272 0.08 6.93 7.41
C GLY A 272 -1.43 7.14 7.32
N SER A 273 -2.07 6.70 6.23
CA SER A 273 -3.53 6.85 6.09
C SER A 273 -4.31 6.05 7.14
N PRO A 274 -3.99 4.76 7.40
CA PRO A 274 -4.52 4.03 8.55
C PRO A 274 -4.24 4.70 9.90
N ALA A 275 -3.03 5.26 10.10
CA ALA A 275 -2.72 5.97 11.34
C ALA A 275 -3.65 7.17 11.58
N ASN A 276 -3.86 8.00 10.55
CA ASN A 276 -4.80 9.11 10.63
C ASN A 276 -6.23 8.65 10.89
N PHE A 277 -6.68 7.62 10.15
CA PHE A 277 -8.05 7.11 10.32
C PHE A 277 -8.28 6.50 11.70
N ALA A 278 -7.31 5.78 12.26
CA ALA A 278 -7.38 5.26 13.63
C ALA A 278 -7.38 6.37 14.68
N ALA A 279 -6.60 7.44 14.49
CA ALA A 279 -6.65 8.61 15.36
C ALA A 279 -8.05 9.27 15.32
N TYR A 280 -8.64 9.47 14.14
CA TYR A 280 -10.01 9.98 14.05
C TYR A 280 -11.02 9.05 14.71
N THR A 281 -11.00 7.75 14.42
CA THR A 281 -11.92 6.77 15.01
C THR A 281 -11.81 6.69 16.53
N GLY A 282 -10.59 6.83 17.08
CA GLY A 282 -10.39 6.85 18.53
C GLY A 282 -10.91 8.14 19.17
N LEU A 283 -10.74 9.28 18.51
CA LEU A 283 -10.95 10.61 19.11
C LEU A 283 -12.29 11.25 18.77
N LEU A 284 -12.90 10.86 17.66
CA LEU A 284 -14.13 11.42 17.10
C LEU A 284 -15.22 10.35 17.05
N LYS A 285 -16.48 10.79 17.16
CA LYS A 285 -17.65 9.98 16.81
C LYS A 285 -17.91 10.07 15.30
N PRO A 286 -18.61 9.10 14.69
CA PRO A 286 -19.11 9.26 13.32
C PRO A 286 -19.87 10.59 13.17
N HIS A 287 -19.59 11.29 12.08
CA HIS A 287 -20.11 12.63 11.76
C HIS A 287 -19.67 13.78 12.67
N ASP A 288 -18.76 13.55 13.62
CA ASP A 288 -18.09 14.68 14.27
C ASP A 288 -17.32 15.50 13.23
N ARG A 289 -17.21 16.80 13.51
CA ARG A 289 -16.60 17.77 12.61
C ARG A 289 -15.11 17.84 12.81
N PHE A 290 -14.35 17.94 11.71
CA PHE A 290 -12.92 18.23 11.77
C PHE A 290 -12.47 19.14 10.63
N MET A 291 -11.33 19.79 10.81
CA MET A 291 -10.75 20.67 9.79
C MET A 291 -9.33 20.25 9.44
N GLY A 292 -8.98 20.35 8.16
CA GLY A 292 -7.65 20.09 7.62
C GLY A 292 -7.34 21.03 6.46
N LEU A 293 -6.08 21.12 6.03
CA LEU A 293 -5.73 21.94 4.87
C LEU A 293 -6.39 21.34 3.62
N ASP A 294 -6.99 22.18 2.78
CA ASP A 294 -7.64 21.74 1.55
C ASP A 294 -6.61 21.06 0.62
N LEU A 295 -7.05 20.01 -0.09
CA LEU A 295 -6.15 19.18 -0.90
C LEU A 295 -5.42 19.99 -1.99
N PRO A 296 -6.09 20.88 -2.76
CA PRO A 296 -5.42 21.70 -3.78
C PRO A 296 -4.45 22.74 -3.19
N ASP A 297 -4.66 23.12 -1.92
CA ASP A 297 -3.84 24.10 -1.21
C ASP A 297 -2.64 23.45 -0.49
N GLY A 298 -2.45 22.15 -0.68
CA GLY A 298 -1.28 21.41 -0.19
C GLY A 298 -1.57 20.47 0.98
N GLY A 299 -2.84 20.25 1.33
CA GLY A 299 -3.26 19.24 2.30
C GLY A 299 -3.08 17.81 1.82
N HIS A 300 -3.45 16.84 2.65
CA HIS A 300 -3.47 15.42 2.29
C HIS A 300 -4.89 14.89 2.16
N LEU A 301 -5.11 13.85 1.34
CA LEU A 301 -6.43 13.23 1.16
C LEU A 301 -7.08 12.78 2.48
N THR A 302 -6.27 12.40 3.47
CA THR A 302 -6.75 11.94 4.80
C THR A 302 -7.09 13.09 5.74
N HIS A 303 -6.94 14.34 5.32
CA HIS A 303 -7.33 15.52 6.09
C HIS A 303 -8.73 16.01 5.72
N GLY A 304 -9.47 15.20 4.97
CA GLY A 304 -10.78 15.51 4.42
C GLY A 304 -10.67 15.97 2.97
N PHE A 305 -11.36 15.26 2.07
CA PHE A 305 -11.50 15.70 0.69
C PHE A 305 -12.86 15.28 0.13
N ALA A 306 -13.65 16.28 -0.22
CA ALA A 306 -14.94 16.14 -0.88
C ALA A 306 -15.05 17.16 -2.00
N SER A 307 -15.54 16.73 -3.16
CA SER A 307 -16.05 17.65 -4.19
C SER A 307 -17.52 17.96 -3.90
N PRO A 308 -18.11 18.98 -4.56
CA PRO A 308 -19.55 19.28 -4.41
C PRO A 308 -20.45 18.09 -4.76
N GLN A 309 -19.97 17.14 -5.59
CA GLN A 309 -20.73 15.99 -6.06
C GLN A 309 -20.42 14.70 -5.30
N LYS A 310 -19.26 14.61 -4.62
CA LYS A 310 -18.79 13.35 -4.04
C LYS A 310 -17.84 13.56 -2.87
N ARG A 311 -18.10 12.87 -1.76
CA ARG A 311 -17.11 12.64 -0.69
C ARG A 311 -16.09 11.62 -1.20
N VAL A 312 -14.86 12.06 -1.44
CA VAL A 312 -13.81 11.25 -2.10
C VAL A 312 -13.00 10.48 -1.06
N SER A 313 -12.56 11.16 -0.01
CA SER A 313 -11.81 10.55 1.09
C SER A 313 -12.74 9.81 2.04
N ALA A 314 -12.32 8.64 2.53
CA ALA A 314 -13.05 7.92 3.59
C ALA A 314 -13.26 8.81 4.83
N THR A 315 -12.30 9.68 5.15
CA THR A 315 -12.43 10.61 6.28
C THR A 315 -13.62 11.55 6.12
N SER A 316 -13.89 12.05 4.91
CA SER A 316 -15.07 12.86 4.61
C SER A 316 -16.34 12.03 4.47
N VAL A 317 -16.27 10.70 4.35
CA VAL A 317 -17.45 9.81 4.34
C VAL A 317 -17.92 9.56 5.76
N TYR A 318 -17.01 9.24 6.68
CA TYR A 318 -17.33 8.87 8.06
C TYR A 318 -17.38 10.06 9.03
N PHE A 319 -16.73 11.18 8.70
CA PHE A 319 -16.68 12.41 9.50
C PHE A 319 -17.01 13.63 8.64
N GLU A 320 -17.38 14.75 9.27
CA GLU A 320 -17.72 15.98 8.56
C GLU A 320 -16.49 16.89 8.45
N SER A 321 -15.85 16.90 7.27
CA SER A 321 -14.64 17.69 7.01
C SER A 321 -14.95 19.07 6.43
N LEU A 322 -14.25 20.10 6.90
CA LEU A 322 -14.17 21.41 6.22
C LEU A 322 -12.71 21.81 6.02
N GLY A 323 -12.33 22.13 4.77
CA GLY A 323 -10.97 22.55 4.42
C GLY A 323 -10.69 24.00 4.80
N TYR A 324 -9.56 24.27 5.48
CA TYR A 324 -8.97 25.62 5.55
C TYR A 324 -7.98 25.80 4.39
N LYS A 325 -7.63 27.05 4.07
CA LYS A 325 -6.98 27.40 2.80
C LYS A 325 -5.71 28.22 2.95
N VAL A 326 -5.01 28.36 1.84
CA VAL A 326 -3.93 29.37 1.70
C VAL A 326 -4.48 30.67 1.10
N ASP A 327 -3.87 31.79 1.47
CA ASP A 327 -4.03 33.05 0.77
C ASP A 327 -3.48 32.88 -0.65
N GLN A 328 -4.35 33.09 -1.64
CA GLN A 328 -4.03 32.78 -3.04
C GLN A 328 -2.98 33.71 -3.67
N ARG A 329 -2.66 34.84 -3.02
CA ARG A 329 -1.68 35.81 -3.47
C ARG A 329 -0.29 35.51 -2.92
N THR A 330 -0.20 35.12 -1.66
CA THR A 330 1.06 34.85 -0.95
C THR A 330 1.46 33.37 -0.99
N GLY A 331 0.48 32.47 -1.14
CA GLY A 331 0.64 31.03 -1.01
C GLY A 331 0.87 30.55 0.42
N LEU A 332 0.71 31.43 1.42
CA LEU A 332 0.82 31.12 2.84
C LEU A 332 -0.54 30.74 3.41
N LEU A 333 -0.56 29.91 4.45
CA LEU A 333 -1.78 29.55 5.16
C LEU A 333 -2.51 30.79 5.68
N ASP A 334 -3.80 30.91 5.38
CA ASP A 334 -4.64 32.00 5.86
C ASP A 334 -5.19 31.66 7.26
N TYR A 335 -4.40 31.97 8.28
CA TYR A 335 -4.75 31.66 9.66
C TYR A 335 -5.96 32.47 10.16
N GLU A 336 -6.18 33.67 9.64
CA GLU A 336 -7.33 34.50 10.02
C GLU A 336 -8.63 33.88 9.50
N GLN A 337 -8.63 33.43 8.25
CA GLN A 337 -9.75 32.69 7.69
C GLN A 337 -9.96 31.35 8.42
N LEU A 338 -8.89 30.61 8.73
CA LEU A 338 -8.98 29.38 9.52
C LEU A 338 -9.68 29.65 10.86
N GLU A 339 -9.22 30.64 11.63
CA GLU A 339 -9.81 30.95 12.93
C GLU A 339 -11.28 31.38 12.83
N SER A 340 -11.60 32.25 11.88
CA SER A 340 -12.98 32.72 11.64
C SER A 340 -13.91 31.55 11.28
N THR A 341 -13.50 30.72 10.33
CA THR A 341 -14.31 29.57 9.87
C THR A 341 -14.42 28.48 10.93
N ALA A 342 -13.37 28.23 11.72
CA ALA A 342 -13.39 27.25 12.80
C ALA A 342 -14.37 27.66 13.91
N ARG A 343 -14.49 28.95 14.25
CA ARG A 343 -15.48 29.45 15.22
C ARG A 343 -16.92 29.22 14.77
N LEU A 344 -17.19 29.27 13.47
CA LEU A 344 -18.50 28.98 12.89
C LEU A 344 -18.75 27.47 12.78
N PHE A 345 -17.76 26.72 12.30
CA PHE A 345 -17.88 25.30 12.03
C PHE A 345 -17.83 24.43 13.29
N ARG A 346 -17.15 24.90 14.35
CA ARG A 346 -16.95 24.22 15.65
C ARG A 346 -16.39 22.78 15.48
N PRO A 347 -15.20 22.63 14.90
CA PRO A 347 -14.56 21.32 14.78
C PRO A 347 -14.26 20.72 16.16
N ARG A 348 -14.33 19.39 16.26
CA ARG A 348 -13.84 18.61 17.40
C ARG A 348 -12.33 18.35 17.32
N LEU A 349 -11.77 18.42 16.12
CA LEU A 349 -10.36 18.20 15.85
C LEU A 349 -9.89 19.10 14.70
N ILE A 350 -8.70 19.67 14.83
CA ILE A 350 -8.03 20.40 13.75
C ILE A 350 -6.71 19.71 13.43
N VAL A 351 -6.49 19.43 12.16
CA VAL A 351 -5.27 18.82 11.64
C VAL A 351 -4.29 19.91 11.20
N ALA A 352 -3.13 19.97 11.84
CA ALA A 352 -1.97 20.77 11.43
C ALA A 352 -0.95 19.88 10.71
N GLY A 353 -1.16 19.67 9.41
CA GLY A 353 -0.32 18.79 8.59
C GLY A 353 -0.45 19.10 7.11
N VAL A 354 0.64 18.87 6.36
CA VAL A 354 0.77 19.29 4.96
C VAL A 354 1.50 18.25 4.11
N THR A 355 1.19 18.26 2.81
CA THR A 355 1.82 17.42 1.77
C THR A 355 2.60 18.25 0.76
N ALA A 356 2.09 19.41 0.34
CA ALA A 356 2.70 20.27 -0.67
C ALA A 356 2.71 21.73 -0.22
N TYR A 357 3.39 22.00 0.90
CA TYR A 357 3.51 23.34 1.48
C TYR A 357 4.98 23.59 1.87
N PRO A 358 5.66 24.58 1.27
CA PRO A 358 7.11 24.79 1.43
C PRO A 358 7.49 25.57 2.70
N ARG A 359 6.54 25.83 3.61
CA ARG A 359 6.75 26.62 4.83
C ARG A 359 6.41 25.81 6.08
N LEU A 360 6.91 26.27 7.22
CA LEU A 360 6.63 25.66 8.52
C LEU A 360 5.27 26.17 9.04
N LEU A 361 4.58 25.32 9.81
CA LEU A 361 3.30 25.68 10.42
C LEU A 361 3.51 26.39 11.76
N ASP A 362 2.67 27.37 12.05
CA ASP A 362 2.59 28.02 13.37
C ASP A 362 1.74 27.17 14.32
N TYR A 363 2.36 26.12 14.88
CA TYR A 363 1.70 25.21 15.81
C TYR A 363 1.16 25.90 17.07
N ALA A 364 1.81 27.00 17.51
CA ALA A 364 1.34 27.78 18.66
C ALA A 364 0.00 28.45 18.36
N ARG A 365 -0.19 28.96 17.13
CA ARG A 365 -1.45 29.54 16.68
C ARG A 365 -2.56 28.50 16.55
N PHE A 366 -2.26 27.32 16.02
CA PHE A 366 -3.19 26.19 16.04
C PHE A 366 -3.60 25.79 17.46
N ARG A 367 -2.64 25.71 18.39
CA ARG A 367 -2.91 25.36 19.80
C ARG A 367 -3.88 26.33 20.44
N ARG A 368 -3.64 27.64 20.32
CA ARG A 368 -4.53 28.68 20.87
C ARG A 368 -5.96 28.54 20.35
N LEU A 369 -6.14 28.30 19.06
CA LEU A 369 -7.46 28.08 18.46
C LEU A 369 -8.11 26.80 18.96
N CYS A 370 -7.37 25.70 19.06
CA CYS A 370 -7.89 24.44 19.60
C CYS A 370 -8.29 24.57 21.07
N ASP A 371 -7.54 25.32 21.89
CA ASP A 371 -7.89 25.61 23.28
C ASP A 371 -9.16 26.46 23.38
N GLU A 372 -9.28 27.51 22.56
CA GLU A 372 -10.49 28.34 22.47
C GLU A 372 -11.74 27.52 22.15
N LEU A 373 -11.62 26.56 21.23
CA LEU A 373 -12.74 25.75 20.72
C LEU A 373 -12.99 24.48 21.53
N GLY A 374 -12.07 24.09 22.42
CA GLY A 374 -12.07 22.77 23.05
C GLY A 374 -11.84 21.61 22.08
N ALA A 375 -11.14 21.86 20.97
CA ALA A 375 -10.82 20.89 19.93
C ALA A 375 -9.49 20.18 20.21
N VAL A 376 -9.33 18.96 19.70
CA VAL A 376 -8.04 18.26 19.67
C VAL A 376 -7.14 18.87 18.59
N LEU A 377 -5.89 19.16 18.94
CA LEU A 377 -4.86 19.49 17.94
C LEU A 377 -4.13 18.22 17.52
N MET A 378 -4.33 17.82 16.27
CA MET A 378 -3.63 16.71 15.66
C MET A 378 -2.58 17.23 14.67
N ALA A 379 -1.30 16.91 14.86
CA ALA A 379 -0.27 17.22 13.88
C ALA A 379 0.02 15.99 13.01
N ASP A 380 -0.13 16.10 11.69
CA ASP A 380 0.35 15.09 10.75
C ASP A 380 1.70 15.55 10.19
N MET A 381 2.78 14.99 10.74
CA MET A 381 4.15 15.36 10.40
C MET A 381 4.79 14.45 9.36
N ALA A 382 4.01 13.63 8.63
CA ALA A 382 4.52 12.60 7.73
C ALA A 382 5.65 13.06 6.79
N HIS A 383 5.52 14.28 6.25
CA HIS A 383 6.49 14.85 5.33
C HIS A 383 7.79 15.32 6.01
N ILE A 384 7.70 15.81 7.25
CA ILE A 384 8.79 16.51 7.95
C ILE A 384 9.36 15.74 9.15
N SER A 385 8.86 14.53 9.43
CA SER A 385 9.24 13.76 10.63
C SER A 385 10.74 13.52 10.76
N GLY A 386 11.48 13.31 9.67
CA GLY A 386 12.94 13.22 9.72
C GLY A 386 13.63 14.54 10.11
N LEU A 387 13.09 15.67 9.66
CA LEU A 387 13.61 17.00 10.01
C LEU A 387 13.32 17.34 11.48
N VAL A 388 12.14 16.96 11.97
CA VAL A 388 11.76 17.09 13.39
C VAL A 388 12.65 16.21 14.26
N ALA A 389 12.84 14.94 13.92
CA ALA A 389 13.70 14.01 14.65
C ALA A 389 15.15 14.51 14.77
N ALA A 390 15.68 15.11 13.70
CA ALA A 390 17.01 15.70 13.69
C ALA A 390 17.12 17.03 14.48
N GLY A 391 15.99 17.60 14.91
CA GLY A 391 15.93 18.89 15.60
C GLY A 391 16.42 20.05 14.73
N VAL A 392 16.17 20.01 13.41
CA VAL A 392 16.56 21.07 12.47
C VAL A 392 15.41 22.01 12.09
N ILE A 393 14.18 21.68 12.49
CA ILE A 393 12.98 22.51 12.40
C ILE A 393 12.17 22.41 13.71
N PRO A 394 11.22 23.33 13.98
CA PRO A 394 10.37 23.28 15.16
C PRO A 394 9.56 21.99 15.27
N SER A 395 9.34 21.54 16.51
CA SER A 395 8.66 20.29 16.80
C SER A 395 7.16 20.49 17.05
N PRO A 396 6.26 19.71 16.41
CA PRO A 396 4.83 19.75 16.73
C PRO A 396 4.52 19.21 18.13
N PHE A 397 5.41 18.41 18.73
CA PHE A 397 5.20 17.78 20.05
C PHE A 397 5.16 18.77 21.21
N GLU A 398 5.58 20.02 21.00
CA GLU A 398 5.43 21.08 21.99
C GLU A 398 3.94 21.46 22.17
N PHE A 399 3.16 21.42 21.09
CA PHE A 399 1.80 21.97 21.03
C PHE A 399 0.70 20.92 20.85
N ALA A 400 0.94 19.91 20.02
CA ALA A 400 -0.07 18.95 19.62
C ALA A 400 -0.51 18.04 20.77
N ASP A 401 -1.75 17.60 20.71
CA ASP A 401 -2.33 16.56 21.58
C ASP A 401 -1.99 15.17 21.05
N VAL A 402 -2.02 15.02 19.72
CA VAL A 402 -1.75 13.79 18.98
C VAL A 402 -0.88 14.12 17.80
N VAL A 403 0.13 13.29 17.52
CA VAL A 403 1.00 13.43 16.36
C VAL A 403 0.97 12.14 15.56
N THR A 404 0.57 12.21 14.30
CA THR A 404 0.67 11.08 13.38
C THR A 404 1.83 11.27 12.41
N SER A 405 2.39 10.17 11.95
CA SER A 405 3.42 10.21 10.92
C SER A 405 3.48 8.91 10.15
N THR A 406 3.97 8.99 8.91
CA THR A 406 4.60 7.85 8.26
C THR A 406 6.01 7.63 8.78
N THR A 407 6.51 6.40 8.67
CA THR A 407 7.89 6.06 9.04
C THR A 407 8.87 6.06 7.86
N HIS A 408 8.35 6.12 6.63
CA HIS A 408 9.10 6.40 5.39
C HIS A 408 9.22 7.92 5.16
N LYS A 409 9.37 8.38 3.91
CA LYS A 409 9.60 9.79 3.53
C LYS A 409 10.91 10.32 4.14
N SER A 410 10.89 11.49 4.78
CA SER A 410 12.07 12.11 5.38
C SER A 410 12.69 11.29 6.51
N LEU A 411 11.92 10.41 7.17
CA LEU A 411 12.40 9.55 8.25
C LEU A 411 13.09 8.26 7.75
N ARG A 412 12.99 7.95 6.45
CA ARG A 412 13.78 6.92 5.74
C ARG A 412 13.66 5.48 6.27
N GLY A 413 12.53 5.17 6.92
CA GLY A 413 12.19 3.85 7.44
C GLY A 413 11.30 3.00 6.52
N PRO A 414 10.71 1.91 7.04
CA PRO A 414 9.83 1.05 6.26
C PRO A 414 8.50 1.75 5.94
N ARG A 415 7.69 1.16 5.06
CA ARG A 415 6.30 1.61 4.88
C ARG A 415 5.46 1.18 6.08
N ALA A 416 5.30 2.07 7.05
CA ALA A 416 4.37 1.95 8.17
C ALA A 416 3.89 3.34 8.64
N GLY A 417 2.95 3.36 9.58
CA GLY A 417 2.46 4.55 10.26
C GLY A 417 2.65 4.45 11.78
N VAL A 418 2.66 5.59 12.45
CA VAL A 418 2.77 5.70 13.91
C VAL A 418 1.82 6.78 14.43
N ILE A 419 1.32 6.60 15.64
CA ILE A 419 0.47 7.57 16.34
C ILE A 419 1.06 7.82 17.72
N PHE A 420 1.55 9.04 17.94
CA PHE A 420 1.95 9.52 19.26
C PHE A 420 0.78 10.24 19.92
N TYR A 421 0.65 10.10 21.23
CA TYR A 421 -0.44 10.72 22.00
C TYR A 421 0.05 11.16 23.37
N ARG A 422 -0.50 12.28 23.86
CA ARG A 422 -0.26 12.75 25.22
C ARG A 422 -0.76 11.74 26.27
N ARG A 423 -0.03 11.66 27.37
CA ARG A 423 -0.36 10.92 28.60
C ARG A 423 -0.29 11.86 29.80
N GLY A 424 -0.84 11.42 30.92
CA GLY A 424 -0.81 12.15 32.19
C GLY A 424 -1.86 13.26 32.28
N GLU A 425 -1.57 14.27 33.11
CA GLU A 425 -2.51 15.35 33.39
C GLU A 425 -2.72 16.25 32.17
N ARG A 426 -4.00 16.52 31.88
CA ARG A 426 -4.42 17.50 30.89
C ARG A 426 -4.61 18.86 31.58
N PRO A 427 -4.00 19.94 31.06
CA PRO A 427 -4.26 21.28 31.58
C PRO A 427 -5.75 21.62 31.52
N PRO A 428 -6.34 22.17 32.60
CA PRO A 428 -7.75 22.54 32.60
C PRO A 428 -8.00 23.68 31.61
N ALA A 429 -9.06 23.60 30.80
CA ALA A 429 -9.42 24.64 29.84
C ALA A 429 -9.98 25.90 30.53
N SER A 430 -10.34 25.81 31.82
CA SER A 430 -10.69 26.94 32.65
C SER A 430 -10.41 26.64 34.12
N ALA A 431 -10.27 27.68 34.96
CA ALA A 431 -10.09 27.54 36.41
C ALA A 431 -11.24 26.79 37.12
N LYS A 432 -12.37 26.55 36.44
CA LYS A 432 -13.54 25.82 36.95
C LYS A 432 -13.58 24.36 36.53
N GLU A 433 -12.68 23.93 35.63
CA GLU A 433 -12.65 22.54 35.17
C GLU A 433 -11.87 21.66 36.15
N ALA A 434 -12.46 20.54 36.55
CA ALA A 434 -11.79 19.58 37.41
C ALA A 434 -10.53 19.00 36.72
N PRO A 435 -9.49 18.62 37.48
CA PRO A 435 -8.34 17.91 36.93
C PRO A 435 -8.78 16.69 36.13
N ARG A 436 -8.23 16.51 34.92
CA ARG A 436 -8.51 15.36 34.06
C ARG A 436 -7.21 14.77 33.54
N GLN A 437 -7.20 13.46 33.37
CA GLN A 437 -6.13 12.75 32.69
C GLN A 437 -6.44 12.72 31.19
N TYR A 438 -5.41 12.68 30.36
CA TYR A 438 -5.58 12.35 28.94
C TYR A 438 -6.08 10.90 28.81
N ASP A 439 -7.13 10.71 28.00
CA ASP A 439 -7.76 9.40 27.70
C ASP A 439 -7.35 8.85 26.32
N PHE A 440 -6.37 9.49 25.67
CA PHE A 440 -6.02 9.20 24.28
C PHE A 440 -5.40 7.82 24.08
N GLU A 441 -4.59 7.35 25.04
CA GLU A 441 -3.90 6.07 24.93
C GLU A 441 -4.86 4.91 24.70
N GLU A 442 -5.82 4.74 25.61
CA GLU A 442 -6.80 3.66 25.54
C GLU A 442 -7.61 3.74 24.26
N ARG A 443 -8.11 4.94 23.93
CA ARG A 443 -8.98 5.16 22.78
C ARG A 443 -8.28 4.94 21.45
N ILE A 444 -7.04 5.42 21.30
CA ILE A 444 -6.25 5.25 20.08
C ILE A 444 -5.80 3.81 19.92
N ASN A 445 -5.30 3.18 21.00
CA ASN A 445 -4.89 1.78 20.94
C ASN A 445 -6.09 0.89 20.60
N PHE A 446 -7.24 1.09 21.24
CA PHE A 446 -8.46 0.34 20.93
C PHE A 446 -8.94 0.55 19.49
N ALA A 447 -8.85 1.78 18.97
CA ALA A 447 -9.21 2.08 17.59
C ALA A 447 -8.28 1.39 16.57
N VAL A 448 -6.98 1.30 16.86
CA VAL A 448 -6.04 0.54 16.02
C VAL A 448 -6.39 -0.95 16.09
N PHE A 449 -6.45 -1.52 17.29
CA PHE A 449 -6.86 -2.90 17.52
C PHE A 449 -7.67 -3.00 18.82
N PRO A 450 -8.86 -3.64 18.80
CA PRO A 450 -9.45 -4.43 17.72
C PRO A 450 -10.29 -3.62 16.71
N GLY A 451 -10.30 -2.29 16.79
CA GLY A 451 -11.25 -1.46 16.04
C GLY A 451 -11.12 -1.54 14.52
N LEU A 452 -9.89 -1.45 13.98
CA LEU A 452 -9.65 -1.30 12.54
C LEU A 452 -8.72 -2.36 11.93
N GLN A 453 -7.72 -2.82 12.68
CA GLN A 453 -6.70 -3.76 12.21
C GLN A 453 -6.81 -5.11 12.94
N GLY A 454 -6.18 -6.15 12.36
CA GLY A 454 -5.97 -7.46 12.99
C GLY A 454 -4.52 -7.62 13.45
N GLY A 455 -3.83 -8.67 12.99
CA GLY A 455 -2.43 -8.93 13.34
C GLY A 455 -1.47 -7.79 12.96
N PRO A 456 -0.57 -7.35 13.87
CA PRO A 456 0.46 -6.36 13.56
C PRO A 456 1.52 -6.90 12.60
N HIS A 457 2.12 -6.02 11.79
CA HIS A 457 3.21 -6.38 10.88
C HIS A 457 4.57 -6.31 11.60
N GLU A 458 4.91 -7.36 12.35
CA GLU A 458 6.11 -7.40 13.20
C GLU A 458 7.43 -7.12 12.45
N ALA A 459 7.54 -7.56 11.19
CA ALA A 459 8.70 -7.25 10.35
C ALA A 459 8.85 -5.75 10.07
N ALA A 460 7.74 -5.04 9.90
CA ALA A 460 7.73 -3.59 9.73
C ALA A 460 8.04 -2.87 11.05
N ILE A 461 7.52 -3.36 12.18
CA ILE A 461 7.81 -2.83 13.53
C ILE A 461 9.30 -2.95 13.86
N ALA A 462 9.93 -4.08 13.54
CA ALA A 462 11.38 -4.21 13.65
C ALA A 462 12.14 -3.22 12.75
N GLY A 463 11.66 -2.99 11.53
CA GLY A 463 12.19 -1.95 10.64
C GLY A 463 12.06 -0.53 11.21
N ILE A 464 10.96 -0.25 11.92
CA ILE A 464 10.78 1.02 12.65
C ILE A 464 11.84 1.15 13.74
N ALA A 465 12.07 0.11 14.55
CA ALA A 465 13.09 0.12 15.59
C ALA A 465 14.51 0.34 15.03
N ALA A 466 14.82 -0.25 13.86
CA ALA A 466 16.10 -0.06 13.18
C ALA A 466 16.26 1.36 12.64
N MET A 467 15.22 1.90 12.01
CA MET A 467 15.22 3.28 11.51
C MET A 467 15.34 4.29 12.66
N ALA A 468 14.59 4.12 13.76
CA ALA A 468 14.58 5.09 14.85
C ALA A 468 15.96 5.25 15.51
N LEU A 469 16.72 4.15 15.59
CA LEU A 469 18.12 4.17 16.01
C LEU A 469 19.00 5.00 15.06
N GLN A 470 18.81 4.85 13.74
CA GLN A 470 19.54 5.64 12.74
C GLN A 470 19.16 7.12 12.79
N ALA A 471 17.88 7.43 12.97
CA ALA A 471 17.37 8.80 12.99
C ALA A 471 17.93 9.66 14.15
N ARG A 472 18.36 9.01 15.24
CA ARG A 472 19.00 9.67 16.39
C ARG A 472 20.48 10.00 16.17
N SER A 473 21.10 9.42 15.14
CA SER A 473 22.54 9.51 14.94
C SER A 473 22.99 10.93 14.51
N PRO A 474 24.22 11.35 14.87
CA PRO A 474 24.81 12.60 14.35
C PRO A 474 24.82 12.65 12.82
N GLU A 475 25.03 11.51 12.16
CA GLU A 475 25.03 11.37 10.71
C GLU A 475 23.65 11.68 10.11
N PHE A 476 22.57 11.25 10.77
CA PHE A 476 21.22 11.57 10.33
C PHE A 476 20.89 13.05 10.52
N LYS A 477 21.39 13.68 11.60
CA LYS A 477 21.27 15.12 11.78
C LYS A 477 22.04 15.91 10.72
N ALA A 478 23.24 15.46 10.34
CA ALA A 478 24.00 16.05 9.24
C ALA A 478 23.25 15.90 7.90
N TYR A 479 22.70 14.71 7.63
CA TYR A 479 21.82 14.45 6.49
C TYR A 479 20.63 15.42 6.45
N ALA A 480 19.89 15.58 7.56
CA ALA A 480 18.73 16.47 7.61
C ALA A 480 19.09 17.95 7.36
N LYS A 481 20.25 18.41 7.86
CA LYS A 481 20.77 19.75 7.53
C LYS A 481 21.07 19.88 6.04
N GLN A 482 21.71 18.88 5.45
CA GLN A 482 22.01 18.86 4.01
C GLN A 482 20.72 18.86 3.17
N VAL A 483 19.66 18.16 3.59
CA VAL A 483 18.36 18.17 2.92
C VAL A 483 17.80 19.59 2.81
N LEU A 484 17.88 20.38 3.89
CA LEU A 484 17.45 21.78 3.91
C LEU A 484 18.35 22.67 3.05
N ALA A 485 19.67 22.53 3.18
CA ALA A 485 20.64 23.30 2.40
C ALA A 485 20.46 23.08 0.88
N ASN A 486 20.27 21.82 0.49
CA ASN A 486 19.98 21.42 -0.89
C ASN A 486 18.66 22.02 -1.38
N ALA A 487 17.60 22.01 -0.56
CA ALA A 487 16.31 22.57 -0.94
C ALA A 487 16.40 24.09 -1.18
N GLN A 488 17.16 24.79 -0.33
CA GLN A 488 17.43 26.22 -0.49
C GLN A 488 18.30 26.51 -1.72
N ALA A 489 19.33 25.70 -1.99
CA ALA A 489 20.16 25.83 -3.19
C ALA A 489 19.34 25.62 -4.48
N MET A 490 18.53 24.56 -4.53
CA MET A 490 17.60 24.29 -5.63
C MET A 490 16.62 25.46 -5.83
N SER A 491 16.10 26.05 -4.75
CA SER A 491 15.23 27.21 -4.82
C SER A 491 15.91 28.42 -5.47
N ARG A 492 17.14 28.74 -5.04
CA ARG A 492 17.90 29.87 -5.59
C ARG A 492 18.22 29.67 -7.07
N ALA A 493 18.63 28.46 -7.45
CA ALA A 493 18.95 28.12 -8.84
C ALA A 493 17.71 28.21 -9.76
N LEU A 494 16.55 27.74 -9.30
CA LEU A 494 15.28 27.88 -10.02
C LEU A 494 14.89 29.35 -10.22
N ILE A 495 14.97 30.16 -9.16
CA ILE A 495 14.67 31.60 -9.24
C ILE A 495 15.64 32.30 -10.21
N ALA A 496 16.93 31.97 -10.16
CA ALA A 496 17.93 32.53 -11.07
C ALA A 496 17.64 32.21 -12.56
N LYS A 497 16.97 31.09 -12.84
CA LYS A 497 16.49 30.71 -14.18
C LYS A 497 15.11 31.27 -14.53
N GLY A 498 14.56 32.16 -13.70
CA GLY A 498 13.28 32.81 -13.93
C GLY A 498 12.06 31.91 -13.68
N TYR A 499 12.19 30.88 -12.84
CA TYR A 499 11.02 30.14 -12.35
C TYR A 499 10.35 30.88 -11.19
N SER A 500 9.02 30.75 -11.10
CA SER A 500 8.25 31.24 -9.97
C SER A 500 8.15 30.15 -8.90
N VAL A 501 8.77 30.38 -7.74
CA VAL A 501 8.66 29.48 -6.58
C VAL A 501 7.57 30.00 -5.65
N VAL A 502 6.56 29.18 -5.36
CA VAL A 502 5.44 29.56 -4.49
C VAL A 502 5.98 29.92 -3.10
N THR A 503 5.46 31.00 -2.52
CA THR A 503 5.96 31.65 -1.29
C THR A 503 7.37 32.24 -1.38
N GLY A 504 8.01 32.23 -2.55
CA GLY A 504 9.35 32.80 -2.78
C GLY A 504 10.52 31.94 -2.30
N GLY A 505 10.29 30.74 -1.79
CA GLY A 505 11.35 29.86 -1.28
C GLY A 505 10.83 28.67 -0.47
N THR A 506 11.67 28.11 0.38
CA THR A 506 11.32 27.00 1.28
C THR A 506 12.04 27.05 2.61
N ASP A 507 11.36 26.59 3.65
CA ASP A 507 11.91 26.37 5.00
C ASP A 507 11.97 24.86 5.34
N CYS A 508 11.65 23.98 4.38
CA CYS A 508 11.63 22.54 4.56
C CYS A 508 12.32 21.82 3.39
N HIS A 509 12.00 20.54 3.16
CA HIS A 509 12.69 19.68 2.17
C HIS A 509 12.11 19.72 0.76
N LEU A 510 11.10 20.57 0.51
CA LEU A 510 10.38 20.60 -0.76
C LEU A 510 10.18 22.02 -1.28
N LEU A 511 9.97 22.11 -2.59
CA LEU A 511 9.62 23.32 -3.33
C LEU A 511 8.31 23.07 -4.10
N LEU A 512 7.54 24.14 -4.26
CA LEU A 512 6.40 24.18 -5.15
C LEU A 512 6.67 25.25 -6.21
N VAL A 513 6.76 24.83 -7.47
CA VAL A 513 7.16 25.70 -8.59
C VAL A 513 5.97 25.90 -9.50
N ASP A 514 5.62 27.16 -9.77
CA ASP A 514 4.59 27.56 -10.72
C ASP A 514 5.19 27.69 -12.13
N LEU A 515 4.73 26.85 -13.05
CA LEU A 515 5.20 26.81 -14.44
C LEU A 515 4.35 27.68 -15.38
N ARG A 516 3.22 28.22 -14.91
CA ARG A 516 2.33 29.06 -15.74
C ARG A 516 3.06 30.27 -16.34
N PRO A 517 3.95 30.99 -15.62
CA PRO A 517 4.74 32.08 -16.21
C PRO A 517 5.68 31.64 -17.34
N LYS A 518 6.13 30.38 -17.33
CA LYS A 518 6.94 29.77 -18.41
C LYS A 518 6.09 29.28 -19.59
N GLY A 519 4.76 29.36 -19.48
CA GLY A 519 3.84 28.97 -20.55
C GLY A 519 3.59 27.46 -20.67
N VAL A 520 3.92 26.65 -19.66
CA VAL A 520 3.69 25.20 -19.62
C VAL A 520 3.01 24.78 -18.32
N ASP A 521 2.32 23.63 -18.33
CA ASP A 521 1.66 23.06 -17.14
C ASP A 521 2.44 21.87 -16.58
N GLY A 522 2.17 21.53 -15.32
CA GLY A 522 2.89 20.48 -14.61
C GLY A 522 2.77 19.11 -15.24
N ALA A 523 1.63 18.77 -15.86
CA ALA A 523 1.42 17.45 -16.47
C ALA A 523 2.30 17.22 -17.71
N ARG A 524 2.54 18.28 -18.49
CA ARG A 524 3.43 18.23 -19.66
C ARG A 524 4.90 18.18 -19.24
N ALA A 525 5.30 19.02 -18.27
CA ALA A 525 6.66 19.02 -17.74
C ALA A 525 7.04 17.68 -17.09
N GLU A 526 6.15 17.14 -16.25
CA GLU A 526 6.29 15.83 -15.59
C GLU A 526 6.54 14.72 -16.62
N ARG A 527 5.77 14.70 -17.72
CA ARG A 527 5.93 13.64 -18.73
C ARG A 527 7.28 13.70 -19.46
N VAL A 528 7.76 14.88 -19.80
CA VAL A 528 9.06 15.02 -20.48
C VAL A 528 10.20 14.67 -19.53
N ALA A 529 10.14 15.14 -18.29
CA ALA A 529 11.10 14.81 -17.24
C ALA A 529 11.16 13.30 -16.97
N GLU A 530 10.01 12.63 -16.86
CA GLU A 530 9.92 11.17 -16.64
C GLU A 530 10.64 10.39 -17.74
N LEU A 531 10.45 10.78 -19.01
CA LEU A 531 11.13 10.16 -20.15
C LEU A 531 12.65 10.43 -20.15
N ALA A 532 13.07 11.53 -19.53
CA ALA A 532 14.46 11.91 -19.34
C ALA A 532 15.09 11.37 -18.04
N ALA A 533 14.45 10.41 -17.36
CA ALA A 533 14.90 9.83 -16.09
C ALA A 533 14.96 10.82 -14.90
N ILE A 534 14.14 11.87 -14.94
CA ILE A 534 13.92 12.81 -13.84
C ILE A 534 12.50 12.62 -13.32
N THR A 535 12.33 12.25 -12.06
CA THR A 535 11.00 11.96 -11.49
C THR A 535 10.59 13.01 -10.48
N PHE A 536 9.55 13.76 -10.79
CA PHE A 536 8.83 14.65 -9.87
C PHE A 536 7.34 14.57 -10.17
N ASN A 537 6.50 15.18 -9.32
CA ASN A 537 5.06 15.16 -9.53
C ASN A 537 4.51 16.54 -9.88
N LYS A 538 3.55 16.59 -10.80
CA LYS A 538 2.68 17.76 -10.99
C LYS A 538 1.90 18.06 -9.71
N ASN A 539 1.65 19.34 -9.43
CA ASN A 539 0.95 19.77 -8.22
C ASN A 539 0.16 21.05 -8.50
N THR A 540 -1.02 21.18 -7.90
CA THR A 540 -1.75 22.44 -7.92
C THR A 540 -0.93 23.54 -7.26
N VAL A 541 -1.05 24.75 -7.79
CA VAL A 541 -0.49 25.96 -7.20
C VAL A 541 -1.61 26.96 -6.91
N PRO A 542 -1.42 27.87 -5.95
CA PRO A 542 -2.40 28.92 -5.70
C PRO A 542 -2.84 29.63 -6.99
N GLY A 543 -4.15 29.83 -7.14
CA GLY A 543 -4.80 30.39 -8.32
C GLY A 543 -5.16 29.37 -9.41
N ASP A 544 -4.83 28.09 -9.27
CA ASP A 544 -5.28 27.07 -10.22
C ASP A 544 -6.81 26.88 -10.18
N LYS A 545 -7.44 26.96 -11.36
CA LYS A 545 -8.90 26.80 -11.49
C LYS A 545 -9.36 25.33 -11.46
N SER A 546 -8.44 24.38 -11.60
CA SER A 546 -8.74 22.95 -11.70
C SER A 546 -7.60 22.09 -11.18
N ALA A 547 -7.92 21.13 -10.30
CA ALA A 547 -6.98 20.12 -9.84
C ALA A 547 -6.59 19.09 -10.93
N LEU A 548 -7.34 19.02 -12.04
CA LEU A 548 -7.06 18.09 -13.15
C LEU A 548 -5.95 18.57 -14.07
N VAL A 549 -5.69 19.88 -14.13
CA VAL A 549 -4.65 20.50 -14.96
C VAL A 549 -3.81 21.43 -14.09
N PRO A 550 -2.98 20.87 -13.20
CA PRO A 550 -2.15 21.65 -12.28
C PRO A 550 -1.11 22.49 -13.02
N GLY A 551 -0.99 23.75 -12.62
CA GLY A 551 -0.04 24.71 -13.20
C GLY A 551 1.39 24.55 -12.71
N GLY A 552 1.63 23.74 -11.67
CA GLY A 552 2.95 23.61 -11.05
C GLY A 552 3.47 22.19 -10.91
N ILE A 553 4.69 22.12 -10.35
CA ILE A 553 5.41 20.88 -10.02
C ILE A 553 5.90 20.96 -8.58
N ARG A 554 5.96 19.81 -7.91
CA ARG A 554 6.53 19.67 -6.57
C ARG A 554 7.84 18.91 -6.64
N LEU A 555 8.88 19.53 -6.08
CA LEU A 555 10.25 19.01 -6.08
C LEU A 555 10.69 18.79 -4.63
N GLY A 556 11.41 17.72 -4.34
CA GLY A 556 11.97 17.46 -3.02
C GLY A 556 13.39 16.94 -3.07
N THR A 557 14.14 17.23 -2.01
CA THR A 557 15.55 16.89 -1.89
C THR A 557 15.91 15.61 -1.09
N PRO A 558 15.03 14.94 -0.31
CA PRO A 558 15.45 13.84 0.56
C PRO A 558 16.13 12.66 -0.12
N ALA A 559 15.58 12.17 -1.25
CA ALA A 559 16.05 10.97 -1.92
C ALA A 559 17.45 11.16 -2.51
N LEU A 560 17.67 12.24 -3.25
CA LEU A 560 18.99 12.58 -3.80
C LEU A 560 20.01 12.94 -2.72
N THR A 561 19.60 13.63 -1.65
CA THR A 561 20.51 13.90 -0.52
C THR A 561 20.95 12.60 0.16
N THR A 562 20.07 11.59 0.22
CA THR A 562 20.42 10.25 0.74
C THR A 562 21.48 9.56 -0.14
N ARG A 563 21.56 9.92 -1.44
CA ARG A 563 22.62 9.50 -2.37
C ARG A 563 23.85 10.40 -2.33
N SER A 564 23.98 11.24 -1.31
CA SER A 564 25.13 12.15 -1.08
C SER A 564 25.23 13.34 -2.03
N LEU A 565 24.16 13.73 -2.73
CA LEU A 565 24.15 14.98 -3.48
C LEU A 565 24.20 16.19 -2.53
N VAL A 566 24.98 17.20 -2.92
CA VAL A 566 25.15 18.48 -2.20
C VAL A 566 24.65 19.66 -3.04
N GLU A 567 24.80 20.89 -2.54
CA GLU A 567 24.17 22.09 -3.12
C GLU A 567 24.54 22.30 -4.59
N LYS A 568 25.82 22.13 -4.94
CA LYS A 568 26.32 22.24 -6.31
C LYS A 568 25.71 21.19 -7.25
N ASP A 569 25.46 19.99 -6.74
CA ASP A 569 24.81 18.94 -7.52
C ASP A 569 23.35 19.31 -7.78
N PHE A 570 22.67 19.93 -6.80
CA PHE A 570 21.30 20.42 -6.98
C PHE A 570 21.20 21.58 -7.97
N GLU A 571 22.22 22.41 -8.11
CA GLU A 571 22.30 23.41 -9.20
C GLU A 571 22.33 22.72 -10.57
N ALA A 572 23.13 21.66 -10.73
CA ALA A 572 23.16 20.86 -11.96
C ALA A 572 21.83 20.11 -12.20
N VAL A 573 21.18 19.61 -11.14
CA VAL A 573 19.84 19.03 -11.24
C VAL A 573 18.83 20.05 -11.78
N VAL A 574 18.93 21.31 -11.34
CA VAL A 574 18.08 22.39 -11.85
C VAL A 574 18.34 22.68 -13.33
N ASP A 575 19.59 22.57 -13.81
CA ASP A 575 19.88 22.65 -15.25
C ASP A 575 19.17 21.54 -16.05
N PHE A 576 19.13 20.31 -15.55
CA PHE A 576 18.40 19.23 -16.21
C PHE A 576 16.88 19.44 -16.20
N ILE A 577 16.32 19.94 -15.10
CA ILE A 577 14.90 20.32 -15.01
C ILE A 577 14.59 21.40 -16.04
N ASP A 578 15.43 22.42 -16.16
CA ASP A 578 15.26 23.52 -17.10
C ASP A 578 15.25 23.04 -18.56
N LYS A 579 16.20 22.17 -18.94
CA LYS A 579 16.21 21.51 -20.25
C LYS A 579 14.93 20.71 -20.51
N ALA A 580 14.44 19.96 -19.52
CA ALA A 580 13.19 19.18 -19.66
C ALA A 580 11.97 20.09 -19.85
N VAL A 581 11.89 21.20 -19.11
CA VAL A 581 10.82 22.19 -19.23
C VAL A 581 10.85 22.87 -20.60
N ASP A 582 12.04 23.23 -21.11
CA ASP A 582 12.19 23.83 -22.44
C ASP A 582 11.75 22.88 -23.57
N ILE A 583 12.07 21.58 -23.45
CA ILE A 583 11.56 20.56 -24.37
C ILE A 583 10.03 20.47 -24.28
N ALA A 584 9.46 20.52 -23.07
CA ALA A 584 8.01 20.50 -22.88
C ALA A 584 7.33 21.74 -23.48
N ILE A 585 7.91 22.93 -23.36
CA ILE A 585 7.42 24.17 -24.00
C ILE A 585 7.44 24.02 -25.52
N HIS A 586 8.53 23.50 -26.08
CA HIS A 586 8.64 23.26 -27.52
C HIS A 586 7.56 22.30 -28.03
N ALA A 587 7.41 21.12 -27.40
CA ALA A 587 6.39 20.15 -27.77
C ALA A 587 4.95 20.68 -27.57
N LYS A 588 4.72 21.51 -26.54
CA LYS A 588 3.43 22.18 -26.31
C LYS A 588 3.11 23.17 -27.43
N SER A 589 4.09 23.87 -28.00
CA SER A 589 3.86 24.79 -29.12
C SER A 589 3.34 24.09 -30.39
N LYS A 590 3.55 22.78 -30.50
CA LYS A 590 3.12 21.94 -31.62
C LYS A 590 1.85 21.14 -31.35
N THR A 591 1.32 21.18 -30.12
CA THR A 591 0.18 20.35 -29.70
C THR A 591 -0.83 21.13 -28.87
N LYS A 592 -2.09 20.67 -28.82
CA LYS A 592 -3.15 21.31 -28.02
C LYS A 592 -3.57 20.48 -26.82
N MET A 593 -4.02 19.24 -27.03
CA MET A 593 -4.48 18.38 -25.94
C MET A 593 -3.33 17.62 -25.28
N LEU A 594 -3.51 17.22 -24.02
CA LEU A 594 -2.50 16.44 -23.30
C LEU A 594 -2.29 15.06 -23.92
N LYS A 595 -3.34 14.44 -24.49
CA LYS A 595 -3.25 13.16 -25.21
C LYS A 595 -2.32 13.27 -26.41
N ASP A 596 -2.48 14.31 -27.22
CA ASP A 596 -1.67 14.55 -28.41
C ASP A 596 -0.23 14.88 -28.03
N PHE A 597 -0.04 15.68 -26.97
CA PHE A 597 1.28 15.95 -26.41
C PHE A 597 2.03 14.67 -26.03
N LYS A 598 1.37 13.76 -25.30
CA LYS A 598 1.98 12.48 -24.87
C LYS A 598 2.41 11.60 -26.05
N LYS A 599 1.66 11.64 -27.15
CA LYS A 599 1.99 10.94 -28.39
C LYS A 599 3.14 11.62 -29.13
N PHE A 600 3.07 12.94 -29.26
CA PHE A 600 4.06 13.77 -29.95
C PHE A 600 5.47 13.61 -29.36
N VAL A 601 5.63 13.65 -28.03
CA VAL A 601 6.96 13.51 -27.40
C VAL A 601 7.62 12.14 -27.62
N LEU A 602 6.88 11.14 -28.10
CA LEU A 602 7.40 9.81 -28.43
C LEU A 602 7.65 9.63 -29.93
N GLU A 603 6.84 10.26 -30.78
CA GLU A 603 6.84 10.01 -32.22
C GLU A 603 7.61 11.07 -33.03
N ASP A 604 7.67 12.31 -32.55
CA ASP A 604 8.42 13.37 -33.21
C ASP A 604 9.92 13.12 -33.06
N ALA A 605 10.61 12.89 -34.17
CA ALA A 605 12.00 12.45 -34.18
C ALA A 605 12.95 13.46 -33.52
N GLU A 606 12.72 14.77 -33.70
CA GLU A 606 13.54 15.81 -33.08
C GLU A 606 13.34 15.83 -31.56
N THR A 607 12.09 15.85 -31.11
CA THR A 607 11.74 15.87 -29.68
C THR A 607 12.22 14.61 -28.97
N ALA A 608 11.98 13.42 -29.56
CA ALA A 608 12.43 12.15 -29.00
C ALA A 608 13.96 12.07 -28.89
N ARG A 609 14.70 12.57 -29.89
CA ARG A 609 16.16 12.67 -29.83
C ARG A 609 16.63 13.57 -28.69
N ARG A 610 16.05 14.77 -28.55
CA ARG A 610 16.41 15.72 -27.46
C ARG A 610 16.15 15.13 -26.07
N ILE A 611 15.04 14.40 -25.90
CA ILE A 611 14.73 13.69 -24.65
C ILE A 611 15.74 12.57 -24.41
N GLY A 612 16.11 11.80 -25.45
CA GLY A 612 17.10 10.74 -25.36
C GLY A 612 18.50 11.25 -24.97
N GLU A 613 18.92 12.39 -25.53
CA GLU A 613 20.18 13.06 -25.17
C GLU A 613 20.16 13.52 -23.71
N LEU A 614 19.09 14.20 -23.28
CA LEU A 614 18.92 14.61 -21.89
C LEU A 614 18.92 13.41 -20.93
N LYS A 615 18.26 12.31 -21.31
CA LYS A 615 18.25 11.07 -20.53
C LYS A 615 19.67 10.53 -20.33
N GLN A 616 20.49 10.50 -21.38
CA GLN A 616 21.87 10.01 -21.27
C GLN A 616 22.71 10.91 -20.35
N GLU A 617 22.56 12.22 -20.44
CA GLU A 617 23.23 13.16 -19.53
C GLU A 617 22.82 12.93 -18.07
N VAL A 618 21.51 12.79 -17.82
CA VAL A 618 20.93 12.55 -16.50
C VAL A 618 21.41 11.22 -15.92
N GLU A 619 21.32 10.13 -16.67
CA GLU A 619 21.75 8.80 -16.21
C GLU A 619 23.26 8.76 -15.94
N SER A 620 24.07 9.42 -16.78
CA SER A 620 25.53 9.55 -16.56
C SER A 620 25.86 10.35 -15.30
N PHE A 621 25.09 11.40 -15.01
CA PHE A 621 25.24 12.19 -13.79
C PHE A 621 24.82 11.40 -12.55
N ALA A 622 23.62 10.82 -12.55
CA ALA A 622 23.05 10.12 -11.40
C ALA A 622 23.87 8.86 -11.02
N SER A 623 24.44 8.15 -11.99
CA SER A 623 25.20 6.91 -11.75
C SER A 623 26.54 7.13 -11.02
N ARG A 624 26.97 8.39 -10.81
CA ARG A 624 28.18 8.73 -10.03
C ARG A 624 27.96 8.61 -8.53
N PHE A 625 26.70 8.60 -8.10
CA PHE A 625 26.31 8.67 -6.70
C PHE A 625 25.92 7.29 -6.16
N PRO A 626 26.26 6.97 -4.90
CA PRO A 626 25.90 5.70 -4.28
C PRO A 626 24.38 5.49 -4.24
N MET A 627 23.98 4.22 -4.17
CA MET A 627 22.59 3.84 -3.96
C MET A 627 22.47 2.99 -2.70
N PRO A 628 21.76 3.46 -1.65
CA PRO A 628 21.55 2.66 -0.46
C PRO A 628 20.85 1.33 -0.75
N GLY A 629 21.08 0.39 0.17
CA GLY A 629 20.46 -0.92 0.15
C GLY A 629 21.41 -2.02 -0.23
N TRP A 630 20.91 -3.00 -0.98
CA TRP A 630 21.73 -4.10 -1.47
C TRP A 630 22.31 -3.76 -2.84
N GLU A 631 23.50 -4.29 -3.10
CA GLU A 631 24.22 -4.09 -4.35
C GLU A 631 23.67 -5.01 -5.46
N ASP A 632 23.18 -6.19 -5.09
CA ASP A 632 22.87 -7.33 -5.94
C ASP A 632 21.37 -7.55 -6.22
N TYR A 633 20.48 -6.72 -5.63
CA TYR A 633 19.03 -6.75 -5.92
C TYR A 633 18.66 -6.27 -7.31
#